data_AF-A0A366M1C8-F1
#
_entry.id   AF-A0A366M1C8-F1
#
_cell.length_a   1.000
_cell.length_b   1.000
_cell.length_c   1.000
_cell.angle_alpha   90.00
_cell.angle_beta   90.00
_cell.angle_gamma   90.00
#
_symmetry.space_group_name_H-M   'P 1'
#
loop_
_entity.id
_entity.type
_entity.pdbx_description
1 polymer ?
#
loop_
_entity_poly.entity_id
_entity_poly.type
_entity_poly.pdbx_seq_one_letter_code
_entity_poly.pdbx_strand_id
1 'polypeptide(L)'
;MVQIFTGLREGDPARNDDLDLVVQLMTDLWDSQIPARAFRKHAASLEGFQELEPSEEPATKTAEIFSFYSVLVLRYAALYRAGAGAEEALRCAHSCLTAMGQLDQNLPTADFFSQEADSQVRSAPWPALDESGSQALSQLRETDRVAGRERLAAVRRVILR
;
A
#
# COMPACT_ATOMS: atom_id res chain seq x y z
N MET A 1 -3.73 0.23 -1.98
CA MET A 1 -3.04 -1.08 -1.85
C MET A 1 -2.98 -1.56 -0.42
N VAL A 2 -2.40 -0.78 0.50
CA VAL A 2 -2.19 -1.19 1.91
C VAL A 2 -3.50 -1.58 2.64
N GLN A 3 -4.66 -1.01 2.26
CA GLN A 3 -5.96 -1.43 2.83
C GLN A 3 -6.30 -2.90 2.59
N ILE A 4 -5.69 -3.55 1.60
CA ILE A 4 -5.89 -4.97 1.34
C ILE A 4 -5.36 -5.79 2.52
N PHE A 5 -4.17 -5.48 3.03
CA PHE A 5 -3.61 -6.13 4.21
C PHE A 5 -4.57 -6.01 5.41
N THR A 6 -5.03 -4.80 5.73
CA THR A 6 -5.94 -4.60 6.87
C THR A 6 -7.23 -5.39 6.70
N GLY A 7 -7.77 -5.48 5.48
CA GLY A 7 -8.98 -6.25 5.21
C GLY A 7 -8.79 -7.76 5.14
N LEU A 8 -7.58 -8.26 4.86
CA LEU A 8 -7.27 -9.70 4.84
C LEU A 8 -6.91 -10.25 6.23
N ARG A 9 -6.37 -9.40 7.11
CA ARG A 9 -5.97 -9.77 8.48
C ARG A 9 -6.99 -9.39 9.54
N GLU A 10 -8.08 -8.73 9.13
CA GLU A 10 -9.20 -8.42 10.02
C GLU A 10 -9.71 -9.68 10.74
N GLY A 11 -9.83 -9.59 12.06
CA GLY A 11 -10.37 -10.67 12.90
C GLY A 11 -9.37 -11.72 13.35
N ASP A 12 -8.08 -11.63 12.97
CA ASP A 12 -7.01 -12.45 13.52
C ASP A 12 -6.35 -11.74 14.73
N PRO A 13 -6.59 -12.21 15.97
CA PRO A 13 -6.03 -11.54 17.16
C PRO A 13 -4.51 -11.50 17.20
N ALA A 14 -3.83 -12.45 16.52
CA ALA A 14 -2.37 -12.46 16.44
C ALA A 14 -1.82 -11.31 15.58
N ARG A 15 -2.69 -10.64 14.80
CA ARG A 15 -2.31 -9.54 13.90
C ARG A 15 -2.75 -8.16 14.40
N ASN A 16 -3.34 -8.05 15.59
CA ASN A 16 -3.87 -6.77 16.09
C ASN A 16 -2.80 -5.68 16.15
N ASP A 17 -1.62 -5.97 16.70
CA ASP A 17 -0.53 -4.99 16.79
C ASP A 17 -0.03 -4.56 15.40
N ASP A 18 0.02 -5.48 14.44
CA ASP A 18 0.38 -5.19 13.06
C ASP A 18 -0.66 -4.28 12.39
N LEU A 19 -1.96 -4.54 12.63
CA LEU A 19 -3.05 -3.71 12.12
C LEU A 19 -2.99 -2.29 12.69
N ASP A 20 -2.73 -2.15 13.98
CA ASP A 20 -2.57 -0.85 14.64
C ASP A 20 -1.39 -0.07 14.05
N LEU A 21 -0.24 -0.73 13.85
CA LEU A 21 0.92 -0.11 13.20
C LEU A 21 0.59 0.35 11.78
N VAL A 22 -0.07 -0.50 10.98
CA VAL A 22 -0.43 -0.19 9.59
C VAL A 22 -1.39 0.98 9.52
N VAL A 23 -2.44 1.01 10.36
CA VAL A 23 -3.42 2.10 10.40
C VAL A 23 -2.77 3.41 10.84
N GLN A 24 -1.91 3.37 11.85
CA GLN A 24 -1.18 4.55 12.30
C GLN A 24 -0.27 5.09 11.21
N LEU A 25 0.56 4.23 10.61
CA LEU A 25 1.48 4.64 9.56
C LEU A 25 0.75 5.18 8.33
N MET A 26 -0.35 4.54 7.91
CA MET A 26 -1.18 5.05 6.82
C MET A 26 -1.74 6.44 7.10
N THR A 27 -2.02 6.77 8.36
CA THR A 27 -2.45 8.10 8.78
C THR A 27 -1.27 9.08 8.76
N ASP A 28 -0.13 8.67 9.32
CA ASP A 28 1.08 9.47 9.43
C ASP A 28 1.66 9.88 8.07
N LEU A 29 1.56 9.02 7.05
CA LEU A 29 2.07 9.30 5.70
C LEU A 29 1.51 10.60 5.09
N TRP A 30 0.31 11.02 5.50
CA TRP A 30 -0.34 12.25 5.02
C TRP A 30 0.00 13.50 5.84
N ASP A 31 0.66 13.36 6.98
CA ASP A 31 1.02 14.48 7.85
C ASP A 31 2.46 14.91 7.61
N SER A 32 2.66 16.10 7.04
CA SER A 32 3.99 16.65 6.75
C SER A 32 4.79 17.06 8.00
N GLN A 33 4.13 17.19 9.15
CA GLN A 33 4.76 17.59 10.41
C GLN A 33 5.47 16.43 11.11
N ILE A 34 5.15 15.19 10.75
CA ILE A 34 5.78 14.01 11.35
C ILE A 34 7.23 13.89 10.86
N PRO A 35 8.21 13.84 11.77
CA PRO A 35 9.62 13.86 11.39
C PRO A 35 10.07 12.53 10.78
N ALA A 36 11.02 12.59 9.85
CA ALA A 36 11.63 11.43 9.18
C ALA A 36 12.07 10.30 10.13
N ARG A 37 12.52 10.64 11.36
CA ARG A 37 12.91 9.66 12.38
C ARG A 37 11.77 8.73 12.82
N ALA A 38 10.52 9.19 12.78
CA ALA A 38 9.36 8.37 13.10
C ALA A 38 9.15 7.33 11.99
N PHE A 39 9.21 7.74 10.73
CA PHE A 39 9.10 6.83 9.59
C PHE A 39 10.23 5.80 9.52
N ARG A 40 11.45 6.14 9.96
CA ARG A 40 12.53 5.14 10.13
C ARG A 40 12.18 4.06 11.13
N LYS A 41 11.54 4.43 12.25
CA LYS A 41 11.08 3.46 13.26
C LYS A 41 9.97 2.58 12.68
N HIS A 42 8.99 3.20 12.02
CA HIS A 42 7.91 2.48 11.35
C HIS A 42 8.44 1.49 10.31
N ALA A 43 9.37 1.90 9.46
CA ALA A 43 10.01 1.02 8.49
C ALA A 43 10.74 -0.15 9.17
N ALA A 44 11.47 0.10 10.26
CA ALA A 44 12.14 -0.95 11.03
C ALA A 44 11.15 -1.92 11.69
N SER A 45 10.01 -1.43 12.20
CA SER A 45 8.95 -2.29 12.75
C SER A 45 8.33 -3.19 11.69
N LEU A 46 8.15 -2.69 10.46
CA LEU A 46 7.61 -3.49 9.35
C LEU A 46 8.53 -4.67 8.98
N GLU A 47 9.85 -4.59 9.19
CA GLU A 47 10.77 -5.71 8.94
C GLU A 47 10.47 -6.94 9.82
N GLY A 48 9.75 -6.76 10.93
CA GLY A 48 9.31 -7.85 11.79
C GLY A 48 8.04 -8.55 11.32
N PHE A 49 7.44 -8.11 10.22
CA PHE A 49 6.22 -8.74 9.69
C PHE A 49 6.60 -10.03 8.97
N GLN A 50 5.85 -11.11 9.24
CA GLN A 50 6.02 -12.40 8.57
C GLN A 50 5.98 -12.29 7.04
N GLU A 51 5.26 -11.30 6.50
CA GLU A 51 5.17 -11.06 5.07
C GLU A 51 6.53 -10.68 4.44
N LEU A 52 7.45 -10.08 5.20
CA LEU A 52 8.78 -9.70 4.72
C LEU A 52 9.87 -10.70 5.10
N GLU A 53 9.53 -11.76 5.84
CA GLU A 53 10.48 -12.81 6.16
C GLU A 53 10.89 -13.57 4.88
N PRO A 54 12.19 -13.85 4.70
CA PRO A 54 12.64 -14.70 3.61
C PRO A 54 12.00 -16.08 3.71
N SER A 55 11.29 -16.49 2.66
CA SER A 55 10.72 -17.83 2.53
C SER A 55 11.44 -18.60 1.42
N GLU A 56 11.75 -19.88 1.66
CA GLU A 56 12.29 -20.77 0.64
C GLU A 56 11.25 -21.12 -0.43
N GLU A 57 9.96 -21.09 -0.06
CA GLU A 57 8.84 -21.30 -0.96
C GLU A 57 8.20 -19.96 -1.32
N PRO A 58 7.96 -19.68 -2.62
CA PRO A 58 7.24 -18.47 -3.01
C PRO A 58 5.80 -18.53 -2.48
N ALA A 59 5.28 -17.39 -2.02
CA ALA A 59 3.88 -17.27 -1.64
C ALA A 59 2.99 -17.64 -2.85
N THR A 60 2.22 -18.71 -2.73
CA THR A 60 1.36 -19.21 -3.81
C THR A 60 -0.10 -18.85 -3.61
N LYS A 61 -0.51 -18.56 -2.36
CA LYS A 61 -1.90 -18.17 -2.07
C LYS A 61 -2.09 -16.69 -2.31
N THR A 62 -3.18 -16.34 -3.00
CA THR A 62 -3.59 -14.95 -3.28
C THR A 62 -3.52 -14.06 -2.03
N ALA A 63 -4.05 -14.52 -0.89
CA ALA A 63 -4.03 -13.74 0.34
C ALA A 63 -2.61 -13.42 0.84
N GLU A 64 -1.68 -14.37 0.73
CA GLU A 64 -0.27 -14.21 1.14
C GLU A 64 0.44 -13.23 0.19
N ILE A 65 0.27 -13.40 -1.12
CA ILE A 65 0.84 -12.53 -2.16
C ILE A 65 0.39 -11.07 -1.96
N PHE A 66 -0.92 -10.82 -1.80
CA PHE A 66 -1.42 -9.46 -1.64
C PHE A 66 -1.11 -8.85 -0.27
N SER A 67 -0.96 -9.68 0.77
CA SER A 67 -0.44 -9.22 2.06
C SER A 67 1.02 -8.78 1.93
N PHE A 68 1.85 -9.58 1.26
CA PHE A 68 3.25 -9.24 0.96
C PHE A 68 3.37 -7.90 0.23
N TYR A 69 2.71 -7.73 -0.92
CA TYR A 69 2.79 -6.48 -1.67
C TYR A 69 2.27 -5.28 -0.87
N SER A 70 1.24 -5.47 -0.04
CA SER A 70 0.71 -4.40 0.80
C SER A 70 1.73 -3.91 1.84
N VAL A 71 2.40 -4.83 2.53
CA VAL A 71 3.44 -4.51 3.52
C VAL A 71 4.68 -3.93 2.83
N LEU A 72 5.08 -4.49 1.68
CA LEU A 72 6.21 -4.01 0.89
C LEU A 72 6.02 -2.57 0.40
N VAL A 73 4.85 -2.25 -0.15
CA VAL A 73 4.47 -0.88 -0.56
C VAL A 73 4.51 0.09 0.62
N LEU A 74 3.95 -0.33 1.77
CA LEU A 74 3.94 0.49 2.97
C LEU A 74 5.35 0.78 3.50
N ARG A 75 6.24 -0.23 3.45
CA ARG A 75 7.65 -0.09 3.79
C ARG A 75 8.36 0.91 2.89
N TYR A 76 8.20 0.80 1.58
CA TYR A 76 8.80 1.74 0.63
C TYR A 76 8.28 3.18 0.83
N ALA A 77 6.99 3.35 1.10
CA ALA A 77 6.42 4.66 1.43
C ALA A 77 7.03 5.24 2.72
N ALA A 78 7.20 4.41 3.76
CA ALA A 78 7.86 4.82 5.00
C ALA A 78 9.34 5.19 4.77
N LEU A 79 10.07 4.42 3.98
CA LEU A 79 11.47 4.71 3.65
C LEU A 79 11.62 6.01 2.85
N TYR A 80 10.72 6.26 1.90
CA TYR A 80 10.67 7.53 1.18
C TYR A 80 10.47 8.71 2.15
N ARG A 81 9.48 8.62 3.05
CA ARG A 81 9.23 9.63 4.10
C ARG A 81 10.36 9.75 5.14
N ALA A 82 11.17 8.71 5.30
CA ALA A 82 12.37 8.70 6.13
C ALA A 82 13.59 9.37 5.47
N GLY A 83 13.50 9.75 4.18
CA GLY A 83 14.56 10.42 3.43
C GLY A 83 15.47 9.48 2.62
N ALA A 84 15.02 8.26 2.30
CA ALA A 84 15.80 7.29 1.51
C ALA A 84 15.91 7.64 0.00
N GLY A 85 15.26 8.72 -0.46
CA GLY A 85 15.34 9.22 -1.83
C GLY A 85 14.27 8.67 -2.76
N ALA A 86 14.23 9.19 -4.00
CA ALA A 86 13.16 8.92 -4.97
C ALA A 86 13.09 7.45 -5.45
N GLU A 87 14.16 6.67 -5.30
CA GLU A 87 14.17 5.26 -5.66
C GLU A 87 13.12 4.46 -4.87
N GLU A 88 12.92 4.76 -3.59
CA GLU A 88 11.91 4.08 -2.78
C GLU A 88 10.48 4.42 -3.22
N ALA A 89 10.24 5.64 -3.70
CA ALA A 89 8.95 6.00 -4.31
C ALA A 89 8.71 5.22 -5.61
N LEU A 90 9.74 5.02 -6.44
CA LEU A 90 9.65 4.21 -7.66
C LEU A 90 9.41 2.73 -7.34
N ARG A 91 10.10 2.17 -6.33
CA ARG A 91 9.87 0.79 -5.86
C ARG A 91 8.47 0.60 -5.31
N CYS A 92 7.95 1.60 -4.57
CA CYS A 92 6.57 1.65 -4.09
C CYS A 92 5.59 1.59 -5.26
N ALA A 93 5.73 2.50 -6.23
CA ALA A 93 4.89 2.58 -7.43
C ALA A 93 4.92 1.29 -8.26
N HIS A 94 6.11 0.74 -8.50
CA HIS A 94 6.30 -0.51 -9.23
C HIS A 94 5.62 -1.68 -8.53
N SER A 95 5.77 -1.80 -7.21
CA SER A 95 5.16 -2.89 -6.43
C SER A 95 3.64 -2.86 -6.49
N CYS A 96 3.02 -1.67 -6.48
CA CYS A 96 1.58 -1.52 -6.72
C CYS A 96 1.18 -2.05 -8.10
N LEU A 97 1.90 -1.66 -9.16
CA LEU A 97 1.62 -2.12 -10.53
C LEU A 97 1.77 -3.63 -10.67
N THR A 98 2.83 -4.22 -10.12
CA THR A 98 3.03 -5.67 -10.15
C THR A 98 1.87 -6.41 -9.49
N ALA A 99 1.44 -5.96 -8.30
CA ALA A 99 0.31 -6.56 -7.59
C ALA A 99 -0.99 -6.47 -8.40
N MET A 100 -1.26 -5.33 -9.05
CA MET A 100 -2.46 -5.15 -9.86
C MET A 100 -2.43 -6.01 -11.14
N GLY A 101 -1.27 -6.13 -11.79
CA GLY A 101 -1.11 -7.02 -12.93
C GLY A 101 -1.35 -8.49 -12.57
N GLN A 102 -0.92 -8.93 -11.39
CA GLN A 102 -1.23 -10.26 -10.89
C GLN A 102 -2.72 -10.43 -10.54
N LEU A 103 -3.39 -9.38 -10.04
CA LEU A 103 -4.82 -9.42 -9.78
C LEU A 103 -5.62 -9.61 -11.07
N ASP A 104 -5.25 -8.88 -12.13
CA ASP A 104 -5.90 -8.97 -13.45
C ASP A 104 -5.79 -10.38 -14.05
N GLN A 105 -4.65 -11.06 -13.84
CA GLN A 105 -4.49 -12.46 -14.27
C GLN A 105 -5.48 -13.43 -13.61
N ASN A 106 -5.98 -13.11 -12.42
CA ASN A 106 -6.95 -13.93 -11.68
C ASN A 106 -8.42 -13.57 -11.98
N LEU A 107 -8.66 -12.42 -12.61
CA LEU A 107 -9.99 -11.88 -12.88
C LEU A 107 -10.12 -11.50 -14.36
N PRO A 108 -10.62 -12.41 -15.21
CA PRO A 108 -10.90 -12.08 -16.60
C PRO A 108 -11.81 -10.85 -16.65
N THR A 109 -11.45 -9.86 -17.47
CA THR A 109 -12.08 -8.53 -17.63
C THR A 109 -11.74 -7.46 -16.58
N ALA A 110 -10.86 -7.71 -15.62
CA ALA A 110 -10.33 -6.65 -14.77
C ALA A 110 -9.25 -5.83 -15.50
N ASP A 111 -9.14 -4.56 -15.14
CA ASP A 111 -8.21 -3.57 -15.69
C ASP A 111 -7.45 -2.83 -14.57
N PHE A 112 -7.22 -3.48 -13.42
CA PHE A 112 -6.64 -2.85 -12.24
C PHE A 112 -5.23 -2.32 -12.50
N PHE A 113 -4.43 -2.99 -13.34
CA PHE A 113 -3.12 -2.50 -13.75
C PHE A 113 -3.22 -1.15 -14.46
N SER A 114 -4.12 -1.04 -15.45
CA SER A 114 -4.31 0.20 -16.21
C SER A 114 -4.82 1.31 -15.30
N GLN A 115 -5.79 1.01 -14.44
CA GLN A 115 -6.32 1.98 -13.47
C GLN A 115 -5.25 2.49 -12.50
N GLU A 116 -4.36 1.62 -12.02
CA GLU A 116 -3.25 2.01 -11.15
C GLU A 116 -2.21 2.86 -11.89
N ALA A 117 -1.83 2.48 -13.11
CA ALA A 117 -0.90 3.26 -13.92
C ALA A 117 -1.42 4.68 -14.18
N ASP A 118 -2.70 4.79 -14.56
CA ASP A 118 -3.35 6.09 -14.76
C ASP A 118 -3.42 6.90 -13.46
N SER A 119 -3.67 6.25 -12.32
CA SER A 119 -3.69 6.91 -11.01
C SER A 119 -2.32 7.48 -10.65
N GLN A 120 -1.25 6.72 -10.88
CA GLN A 120 0.12 7.16 -10.61
C GLN A 120 0.51 8.36 -11.49
N VAL A 121 0.16 8.35 -12.78
CA VAL A 121 0.42 9.47 -13.70
C VAL A 121 -0.33 10.73 -13.26
N ARG A 122 -1.61 10.60 -12.88
CA ARG A 122 -2.42 11.74 -12.39
C ARG A 122 -1.93 12.31 -11.06
N SER A 123 -1.28 11.49 -10.23
CA SER A 123 -0.76 11.88 -8.92
C SER A 123 0.63 12.52 -8.98
N ALA A 124 1.36 12.36 -10.09
CA ALA A 124 2.73 12.84 -10.27
C ALA A 124 2.88 14.39 -10.37
N PRO A 125 1.97 15.16 -11.01
CA PRO A 125 2.05 16.61 -10.99
C PRO A 125 1.47 17.13 -9.66
N TRP A 126 2.33 17.37 -8.67
CA TRP A 126 1.91 18.04 -7.44
C TRP A 126 2.17 19.56 -7.53
N PRO A 127 1.15 20.42 -7.55
CA PRO A 127 1.33 21.86 -7.41
C PRO A 127 1.75 22.22 -5.97
N ALA A 128 2.37 23.38 -5.77
CA ALA A 128 2.86 23.83 -4.47
C ALA A 128 1.79 23.67 -3.35
N LEU A 129 2.24 23.37 -2.12
CA LEU A 129 1.40 23.17 -0.92
C LEU A 129 0.75 24.50 -0.45
N ASP A 130 -0.13 25.08 -1.27
CA ASP A 130 -1.06 26.14 -0.87
C ASP A 130 -2.43 25.55 -0.46
N GLU A 131 -3.44 26.39 -0.22
CA GLU A 131 -4.79 25.94 0.12
C GLU A 131 -5.41 25.01 -0.95
N SER A 132 -5.10 25.25 -2.24
CA SER A 132 -5.48 24.38 -3.35
C SER A 132 -4.79 23.02 -3.25
N GLY A 133 -3.52 23.00 -2.84
CA GLY A 133 -2.78 21.79 -2.51
C GLY A 133 -3.40 20.95 -1.39
N SER A 134 -3.94 21.57 -0.33
CA SER A 134 -4.59 20.82 0.76
C SER A 134 -5.88 20.12 0.32
N GLN A 135 -6.70 20.80 -0.50
CA GLN A 135 -7.90 20.20 -1.07
C GLN A 135 -7.57 19.05 -2.03
N ALA A 136 -6.54 19.24 -2.88
CA ALA A 136 -6.05 18.19 -3.77
C ALA A 136 -5.55 16.96 -3.00
N LEU A 137 -4.81 17.13 -1.89
CA LEU A 137 -4.36 16.01 -1.03
C LEU A 137 -5.54 15.23 -0.46
N SER A 138 -6.57 15.94 -0.02
CA SER A 138 -7.78 15.32 0.54
C SER A 138 -8.52 14.51 -0.52
N GLN A 139 -8.65 15.03 -1.74
CA GLN A 139 -9.27 14.32 -2.86
C GLN A 139 -8.46 13.10 -3.30
N LEU A 140 -7.14 13.22 -3.36
CA LEU A 140 -6.25 12.10 -3.67
C LEU A 140 -6.42 10.98 -2.63
N ARG A 141 -6.36 11.33 -1.34
CA ARG A 141 -6.54 10.36 -0.24
C ARG A 141 -7.88 9.65 -0.30
N GLU A 142 -8.96 10.35 -0.63
CA GLU A 142 -10.28 9.73 -0.77
C GLU A 142 -10.36 8.82 -2.00
N THR A 143 -9.79 9.24 -3.13
CA THR A 143 -9.72 8.41 -4.35
C THR A 143 -8.97 7.11 -4.08
N ASP A 144 -7.82 7.18 -3.40
CA ASP A 144 -7.04 6.01 -2.99
C ASP A 144 -7.81 5.10 -2.03
N ARG A 145 -8.64 5.66 -1.17
CA ARG A 145 -9.51 4.90 -0.25
C ARG A 145 -10.62 4.16 -0.99
N VAL A 146 -11.22 4.78 -1.99
CA VAL A 146 -12.23 4.14 -2.85
C VAL A 146 -11.60 2.99 -3.64
N ALA A 147 -10.50 3.27 -4.37
CA ALA A 147 -9.78 2.26 -5.14
C ALA A 147 -9.30 1.09 -4.27
N GLY A 148 -8.79 1.38 -3.07
CA GLY A 148 -8.38 0.36 -2.11
C GLY A 148 -9.50 -0.60 -1.71
N ARG A 149 -10.73 -0.10 -1.52
CA ARG A 149 -11.90 -0.94 -1.19
C ARG A 149 -12.33 -1.82 -2.37
N GLU A 150 -12.32 -1.27 -3.57
CA GLU A 150 -12.64 -2.03 -4.79
C GLU A 150 -11.64 -3.17 -5.01
N ARG A 151 -10.34 -2.89 -4.83
CA ARG A 151 -9.28 -3.89 -4.92
C ARG A 151 -9.41 -4.97 -3.85
N LEU A 152 -9.71 -4.60 -2.61
CA LEU A 152 -9.96 -5.59 -1.54
C LEU A 152 -11.15 -6.48 -1.89
N ALA A 153 -12.25 -5.91 -2.40
CA ALA A 153 -13.41 -6.69 -2.82
C ALA A 153 -13.05 -7.68 -3.95
N ALA A 154 -12.23 -7.25 -4.90
CA ALA A 154 -11.74 -8.10 -5.99
C ALA A 154 -10.84 -9.24 -5.48
N VAL A 155 -9.87 -8.94 -4.60
CA VAL A 155 -9.01 -9.94 -3.97
C VAL A 155 -9.83 -10.97 -3.19
N ARG A 156 -10.83 -10.54 -2.41
CA ARG A 156 -11.73 -11.45 -1.68
C ARG A 156 -12.51 -12.36 -2.64
N ARG A 157 -12.94 -11.86 -3.81
CA ARG A 157 -13.61 -12.70 -4.83
C ARG A 157 -12.68 -13.76 -5.40
N VAL A 158 -11.39 -13.49 -5.53
CA VAL A 158 -10.41 -14.49 -5.99
C VAL A 158 -10.18 -15.55 -4.92
N ILE A 159 -10.02 -15.15 -3.66
CA ILE A 159 -9.79 -16.08 -2.53
C ILE A 159 -10.97 -17.05 -2.32
N LEU A 160 -12.20 -16.60 -2.57
CA LEU A 160 -13.41 -17.39 -2.35
C LEU A 160 -13.78 -18.34 -3.52
N ARG A 161 -12.99 -18.38 -4.60
CA ARG A 161 -13.18 -19.30 -5.73
C ARG A 161 -12.44 -20.61 -5.49
#